data_AF-A0A554JKL1-F1
#
_entry.id   AF-A0A554JKL1-F1
#
_cell.length_a   1.000
_cell.length_b   1.000
_cell.length_c   1.000
_cell.angle_alpha   90.00
_cell.angle_beta   90.00
_cell.angle_gamma   90.00
#
_symmetry.space_group_name_H-M   'P 1'
#
loop_
_entity.id
_entity.type
_entity.pdbx_description
1 polymer ?
#
loop_
_entity_poly.entity_id
_entity_poly.type
_entity_poly.pdbx_seq_one_letter_code
_entity_poly.pdbx_strand_id
1 'polypeptide(L)'
;MRIYRTVYNILGALITRATYYISLLQEKLEDDNFLCDDRKEYSEMPNSWHRDIDFFVPSARSQEYVFGYDAQLLVGEYAIASAPRLILSDALFRELHYYFSTSVIEFQLMGLVQQEEDNRFVVKEWVHNPHTAGVVHADLDQDTFPQWLDMLEQEGKDIRLLRVQVHSHGMLDAYFSSVDIATILDAYACDWMISIVGNRAGMILARLDVYEPVPLSISLPIIVESPQFVYSDEEKNTWQQKRNRANKFLTINQGDISDGKFLATT
;
A
#
# COMPACT_ATOMS: atom_id res chain seq x y z
N MET A 1 -17.30 4.69 13.35
CA MET A 1 -18.33 5.51 12.64
C MET A 1 -17.81 6.29 11.44
N ARG A 2 -16.56 6.80 11.42
CA ARG A 2 -16.03 7.58 10.28
C ARG A 2 -15.75 6.77 9.01
N ILE A 3 -15.19 5.56 9.10
CA ILE A 3 -15.00 4.66 7.93
C ILE A 3 -16.34 4.36 7.26
N TYR A 4 -17.37 4.05 8.02
CA TYR A 4 -18.71 3.83 7.48
C TYR A 4 -19.18 5.03 6.65
N ARG A 5 -18.95 6.26 7.12
CA ARG A 5 -19.26 7.46 6.32
C ARG A 5 -18.46 7.51 5.02
N THR A 6 -17.17 7.18 5.04
CA THR A 6 -16.34 7.07 3.82
C THR A 6 -16.91 6.03 2.86
N VAL A 7 -17.24 4.84 3.36
CA VAL A 7 -17.78 3.72 2.57
C VAL A 7 -19.17 4.06 2.02
N TYR A 8 -20.05 4.63 2.83
CA TYR A 8 -21.37 5.10 2.40
C TYR A 8 -21.26 6.24 1.38
N ASN A 9 -20.29 7.14 1.52
CA ASN A 9 -20.05 8.19 0.53
C ASN A 9 -19.54 7.60 -0.79
N ILE A 10 -18.63 6.61 -0.73
CA ILE A 10 -18.12 5.92 -1.93
C ILE A 10 -19.24 5.12 -2.60
N LEU A 11 -19.98 4.29 -1.85
CA LEU A 11 -21.12 3.52 -2.37
C LEU A 11 -22.22 4.43 -2.90
N GLY A 12 -22.56 5.51 -2.19
CA GLY A 12 -23.52 6.50 -2.63
C GLY A 12 -23.11 7.17 -3.94
N ALA A 13 -21.83 7.54 -4.08
CA ALA A 13 -21.30 8.09 -5.32
C ALA A 13 -21.33 7.08 -6.48
N LEU A 14 -20.97 5.81 -6.22
CA LEU A 14 -21.04 4.73 -7.21
C LEU A 14 -22.47 4.46 -7.68
N ILE A 15 -23.44 4.37 -6.75
CA ILE A 15 -24.87 4.15 -7.05
C ILE A 15 -25.45 5.32 -7.85
N THR A 16 -25.15 6.56 -7.46
CA THR A 16 -25.63 7.76 -8.16
C THR A 16 -25.15 7.75 -9.62
N ARG A 17 -23.88 7.40 -9.84
CA ARG A 17 -23.30 7.36 -11.18
C ARG A 17 -23.80 6.19 -12.03
N ALA A 18 -23.99 5.02 -11.44
CA ALA A 18 -24.62 3.89 -12.11
C ALA A 18 -26.02 4.28 -12.61
N THR A 19 -26.81 4.93 -11.75
CA THR A 19 -28.13 5.46 -12.10
C THR A 19 -28.05 6.47 -13.25
N TYR A 20 -27.10 7.40 -13.20
CA TYR A 20 -26.88 8.40 -14.26
C TYR A 20 -26.47 7.78 -15.62
N TYR A 21 -25.58 6.77 -15.62
CA TYR A 21 -25.23 6.06 -16.85
C TYR A 21 -26.40 5.24 -17.40
N ILE A 22 -27.19 4.61 -16.52
CA ILE A 22 -28.40 3.91 -16.93
C ILE A 22 -29.37 4.89 -17.60
N SER A 23 -29.57 6.09 -17.05
CA SER A 23 -30.44 7.09 -17.69
C SER A 23 -29.90 7.57 -19.03
N LEU A 24 -28.58 7.78 -19.17
CA LEU A 24 -27.97 8.15 -20.46
C LEU A 24 -28.09 7.04 -21.51
N LEU A 25 -27.98 5.77 -21.09
CA LEU A 25 -28.16 4.62 -21.98
C LEU A 25 -29.63 4.47 -22.37
N GLN A 26 -30.57 4.74 -21.47
CA GLN A 26 -32.01 4.76 -21.78
C GLN A 26 -32.36 5.87 -22.77
N GLU A 27 -31.85 7.09 -22.57
CA GLU A 27 -32.04 8.19 -23.51
C GLU A 27 -31.50 7.85 -24.91
N LYS A 28 -30.31 7.24 -24.99
CA LYS A 28 -29.75 6.78 -26.27
C LYS A 28 -30.54 5.65 -26.93
N LEU A 29 -31.07 4.70 -26.14
CA LEU A 29 -31.90 3.61 -26.64
C LEU A 29 -33.28 4.09 -27.10
N GLU A 30 -33.78 5.18 -26.51
CA GLU A 30 -35.03 5.83 -26.95
C GLU A 30 -34.83 6.70 -28.21
N ASP A 31 -33.60 7.14 -28.47
CA ASP A 31 -33.20 7.87 -29.68
C ASP A 31 -32.91 6.95 -30.90
N ASP A 32 -33.04 5.63 -30.76
CA ASP A 32 -32.76 4.66 -31.83
C ASP A 32 -33.89 4.60 -32.89
N ASN A 33 -33.94 5.65 -33.71
CA ASN A 33 -34.04 5.55 -35.17
C ASN A 33 -32.65 5.41 -35.82
N PHE A 34 -31.60 5.13 -35.04
CA PHE A 34 -30.21 5.08 -35.49
C PHE A 34 -29.79 3.65 -35.87
N LEU A 35 -30.29 3.19 -37.02
CA LEU A 35 -29.69 2.07 -37.74
C LEU A 35 -28.26 2.48 -38.16
N CYS A 36 -27.23 1.87 -37.60
CA CYS A 36 -25.89 1.89 -38.22
C CYS A 36 -25.32 0.48 -38.38
N ASP A 37 -25.10 0.17 -39.66
CA ASP A 37 -24.28 -0.88 -40.23
C ASP A 37 -22.81 -0.48 -40.06
N ASP A 38 -22.04 -1.17 -39.21
CA ASP A 38 -20.60 -0.96 -39.11
C ASP A 38 -19.84 -2.28 -38.96
N ARG A 39 -19.55 -2.88 -40.13
CA ARG A 39 -18.32 -3.65 -40.31
C ARG A 39 -17.25 -2.70 -40.80
N LYS A 40 -16.26 -2.34 -39.98
CA LYS A 40 -14.87 -2.08 -40.42
C LYS A 40 -13.88 -1.87 -39.26
N GLU A 41 -12.77 -2.61 -39.38
CA GLU A 41 -11.40 -2.24 -39.02
C GLU A 41 -11.05 -1.95 -37.55
N TYR A 42 -10.64 -3.02 -36.85
CA TYR A 42 -9.64 -2.95 -35.77
C TYR A 42 -8.46 -3.86 -36.13
N SER A 43 -7.51 -3.33 -36.88
CA SER A 43 -6.17 -3.90 -37.01
C SER A 43 -5.17 -2.78 -36.80
N GLU A 44 -4.14 -3.08 -35.99
CA GLU A 44 -2.93 -2.29 -35.74
C GLU A 44 -2.92 -1.46 -34.43
N MET A 45 -2.35 -2.07 -33.38
CA MET A 45 -1.62 -1.35 -32.34
C MET A 45 -0.23 -1.98 -32.18
N PRO A 46 0.86 -1.20 -32.23
CA PRO A 46 2.22 -1.74 -32.10
C PRO A 46 2.68 -1.86 -30.63
N ASN A 47 3.32 -3.00 -30.36
CA ASN A 47 4.02 -3.34 -29.12
C ASN A 47 5.43 -2.71 -29.10
N SER A 48 5.70 -1.73 -28.23
CA SER A 48 7.06 -1.48 -27.75
C SER A 48 7.08 -0.58 -26.51
N TRP A 49 7.27 -1.17 -25.34
CA TRP A 49 7.67 -0.45 -24.12
C TRP A 49 8.76 -1.24 -23.40
N HIS A 50 10.03 -0.92 -23.66
CA HIS A 50 11.16 -1.28 -22.80
C HIS A 50 12.23 -0.18 -22.77
N ARG A 51 12.43 0.35 -21.55
CA ARG A 51 13.61 0.97 -20.89
C ARG A 51 14.21 2.26 -21.47
N ASP A 52 14.19 3.32 -20.65
CA ASP A 52 15.37 3.82 -19.91
C ASP A 52 14.89 4.82 -18.83
N ILE A 53 15.28 4.63 -17.56
CA ILE A 53 15.02 5.59 -16.47
C ILE A 53 16.37 5.98 -15.88
N ASP A 54 16.87 7.14 -16.31
CA ASP A 54 17.90 7.89 -15.58
C ASP A 54 17.22 8.72 -14.48
N PHE A 55 17.63 8.50 -13.23
CA PHE A 55 17.13 9.28 -12.09
C PHE A 55 17.83 10.65 -12.03
N PHE A 56 17.20 11.66 -12.62
CA PHE A 56 17.46 13.07 -12.34
C PHE A 56 16.56 13.54 -11.21
N VAL A 57 17.12 14.13 -10.15
CA VAL A 57 16.37 14.73 -9.03
C VAL A 57 16.35 16.25 -9.19
N PRO A 58 15.22 16.88 -9.61
CA PRO A 58 15.10 18.33 -9.61
C PRO A 58 14.65 18.87 -8.24
N SER A 59 15.05 20.10 -7.94
CA SER A 59 14.89 20.76 -6.64
C SER A 59 13.45 21.15 -6.27
N ALA A 60 13.11 20.89 -5.00
CA ALA A 60 12.23 21.64 -4.08
C ALA A 60 10.95 22.30 -4.63
N ARG A 61 9.97 21.47 -5.01
CA ARG A 61 8.54 21.70 -4.73
C ARG A 61 7.99 20.40 -4.13
N SER A 62 7.00 20.47 -3.24
CA SER A 62 6.28 19.28 -2.77
C SER A 62 5.73 18.52 -3.97
N GLN A 63 6.43 17.47 -4.40
CA GLN A 63 5.98 16.59 -5.47
C GLN A 63 5.15 15.50 -4.82
N GLU A 64 3.87 15.43 -5.20
CA GLU A 64 3.08 14.23 -4.99
C GLU A 64 3.65 13.14 -5.89
N TYR A 65 4.41 12.22 -5.30
CA TYR A 65 4.80 11.00 -6.00
C TYR A 65 3.60 10.06 -5.98
N VAL A 66 2.77 10.12 -7.03
CA VAL A 66 1.66 9.19 -7.22
C VAL A 66 2.20 7.94 -7.90
N PHE A 67 2.43 6.88 -7.12
CA PHE A 67 2.73 5.55 -7.65
C PHE A 67 1.41 4.77 -7.81
N GLY A 68 0.98 4.53 -9.05
CA GLY A 68 -0.21 3.72 -9.34
C GLY A 68 -1.02 4.22 -10.55
N TYR A 69 -1.72 3.29 -11.20
CA TYR A 69 -2.54 3.45 -12.41
C TYR A 69 -3.43 4.71 -12.41
N ASP A 70 -3.68 5.23 -13.61
CA ASP A 70 -4.52 6.39 -13.98
C ASP A 70 -5.85 6.41 -13.19
N ALA A 71 -5.82 6.99 -11.99
CA ALA A 71 -6.97 7.14 -11.12
C ALA A 71 -7.79 8.36 -11.56
N GLN A 72 -8.35 8.30 -12.78
CA GLN A 72 -9.42 9.22 -13.20
C GLN A 72 -10.77 8.88 -12.54
N LEU A 73 -10.80 7.97 -11.56
CA LEU A 73 -11.96 7.76 -10.73
C LEU A 73 -12.07 8.90 -9.69
N LEU A 74 -13.01 9.81 -9.94
CA LEU A 74 -13.61 10.75 -8.97
C LEU A 74 -12.90 12.10 -8.71
N VAL A 75 -12.11 12.60 -9.65
CA VAL A 75 -11.64 14.00 -9.59
C VAL A 75 -12.54 14.87 -10.46
N GLY A 76 -13.39 15.69 -9.85
CA GLY A 76 -14.30 16.62 -10.54
C GLY A 76 -15.14 17.45 -9.57
N GLU A 77 -15.76 18.53 -10.04
CA GLU A 77 -16.56 19.48 -9.22
C GLU A 77 -17.74 18.83 -8.45
N TYR A 78 -18.08 17.57 -8.75
CA TYR A 78 -19.17 16.81 -8.14
C TYR A 78 -18.73 15.69 -7.19
N ALA A 79 -17.44 15.61 -6.85
CA ALA A 79 -16.96 14.60 -5.90
C ALA A 79 -17.57 14.85 -4.51
N ILE A 80 -18.37 13.91 -4.02
CA ILE A 80 -19.04 13.99 -2.70
C ILE A 80 -18.03 13.79 -1.56
N ALA A 81 -16.87 13.17 -1.84
CA ALA A 81 -15.76 13.02 -0.91
C ALA A 81 -14.43 12.85 -1.67
N SER A 82 -13.33 13.23 -1.02
CA SER A 82 -11.98 12.98 -1.50
C SER A 82 -11.68 11.49 -1.62
N ALA A 83 -10.90 11.06 -2.62
CA ALA A 83 -10.45 9.67 -2.70
C ALA A 83 -9.56 9.30 -1.49
N PRO A 84 -9.66 8.07 -0.97
CA PRO A 84 -8.84 7.65 0.14
C PRO A 84 -7.36 7.59 -0.26
N ARG A 85 -6.47 7.98 0.66
CA ARG A 85 -5.01 8.00 0.42
C ARG A 85 -4.23 7.59 1.66
N LEU A 86 -3.17 6.81 1.44
CA LEU A 86 -2.22 6.46 2.49
C LEU A 86 -1.11 7.52 2.53
N ILE A 87 -0.90 8.12 3.68
CA ILE A 87 0.13 9.14 3.88
C ILE A 87 1.25 8.56 4.75
N LEU A 88 2.47 8.64 4.24
CA LEU A 88 3.69 8.31 4.97
C LEU A 88 4.53 9.58 5.13
N SER A 89 5.13 9.78 6.29
CA SER A 89 6.23 10.75 6.38
C SER A 89 7.43 10.24 5.58
N ASP A 90 8.30 11.13 5.11
CA ASP A 90 9.55 10.72 4.45
C ASP A 90 10.38 9.76 5.33
N ALA A 91 10.44 9.99 6.64
CA ALA A 91 11.15 9.10 7.57
C ALA A 91 10.57 7.67 7.58
N LEU A 92 9.24 7.54 7.68
CA LEU A 92 8.55 6.25 7.66
C LEU A 92 8.67 5.56 6.31
N PHE A 93 8.60 6.32 5.21
CA PHE A 93 8.78 5.77 3.87
C PHE A 93 10.20 5.23 3.66
N ARG A 94 11.22 5.97 4.11
CA ARG A 94 12.62 5.51 4.05
C ARG A 94 12.86 4.27 4.89
N GLU A 95 12.26 4.20 6.08
CA GLU A 95 12.32 3.02 6.92
C GLU A 95 11.66 1.81 6.23
N LEU A 96 10.46 1.98 5.68
CA LEU A 96 9.77 0.94 4.92
C LEU A 96 10.59 0.48 3.70
N HIS A 97 11.12 1.43 2.92
CA HIS A 97 11.99 1.14 1.79
C HIS A 97 13.28 0.45 2.21
N TYR A 98 13.83 0.80 3.38
CA TYR A 98 15.00 0.11 3.94
C TYR A 98 14.68 -1.37 4.18
N TYR A 99 13.55 -1.70 4.81
CA TYR A 99 13.14 -3.10 5.01
C TYR A 99 12.99 -3.84 3.67
N PHE A 100 12.27 -3.27 2.70
CA PHE A 100 12.12 -3.87 1.38
C PHE A 100 13.45 -4.08 0.65
N SER A 101 14.32 -3.07 0.64
CA SER A 101 15.60 -3.13 -0.09
C SER A 101 16.62 -4.10 0.52
N THR A 102 16.45 -4.44 1.80
CA THR A 102 17.42 -5.23 2.56
C THR A 102 16.94 -6.65 2.89
N SER A 103 15.65 -6.92 2.84
CA SER A 103 15.15 -8.28 3.03
C SER A 103 15.31 -9.12 1.76
N VAL A 104 15.89 -10.30 1.91
CA VAL A 104 15.97 -11.32 0.84
C VAL A 104 14.78 -12.29 0.91
N ILE A 105 14.24 -12.46 2.10
CA ILE A 105 13.05 -13.26 2.40
C ILE A 105 11.85 -12.34 2.65
N GLU A 106 10.67 -12.91 2.81
CA GLU A 106 9.50 -12.14 3.24
C GLU A 106 9.72 -11.60 4.67
N PHE A 107 9.00 -10.54 5.02
CA PHE A 107 8.92 -10.03 6.39
C PHE A 107 7.52 -9.50 6.63
N GLN A 108 7.16 -9.29 7.89
CA GLN A 108 5.96 -8.54 8.26
C GLN A 108 6.27 -7.37 9.17
N LEU A 109 5.48 -6.30 9.02
CA LEU A 109 5.40 -5.18 9.95
C LEU A 109 3.93 -4.82 10.14
N MET A 110 3.62 -4.16 11.25
CA MET A 110 2.35 -3.46 11.41
C MET A 110 2.57 -1.97 11.60
N GLY A 111 1.51 -1.18 11.46
CA GLY A 111 1.58 0.27 11.57
C GLY A 111 0.40 0.87 12.30
N LEU A 112 0.68 1.89 13.10
CA LEU A 112 -0.33 2.73 13.74
C LEU A 112 -0.80 3.79 12.74
N VAL A 113 -2.09 3.80 12.45
CA VAL A 113 -2.72 4.72 11.50
C VAL A 113 -3.73 5.60 12.20
N GLN A 114 -3.57 6.90 11.98
CA GLN A 114 -4.58 7.88 12.30
C GLN A 114 -5.40 8.19 11.06
N GLN A 115 -6.71 7.96 11.14
CA GLN A 115 -7.63 8.49 10.14
C GLN A 115 -7.86 9.98 10.40
N GLU A 116 -7.53 10.80 9.42
CA GLU A 116 -7.73 12.25 9.44
C GLU A 116 -8.91 12.64 8.52
N GLU A 117 -9.11 13.95 8.34
CA GLU A 117 -10.13 14.48 7.42
C GLU A 117 -9.78 14.14 5.96
N ASP A 118 -10.74 14.32 5.06
CA ASP A 118 -10.56 14.09 3.61
C ASP A 118 -10.05 12.69 3.23
N ASN A 119 -10.46 11.66 3.99
CA ASN A 119 -10.09 10.27 3.76
C ASN A 119 -8.56 10.03 3.73
N ARG A 120 -7.83 10.78 4.55
CA ARG A 120 -6.39 10.60 4.79
C ARG A 120 -6.16 9.52 5.84
N PHE A 121 -5.34 8.54 5.51
CA PHE A 121 -4.86 7.52 6.44
C PHE A 121 -3.38 7.78 6.70
N VAL A 122 -3.05 8.39 7.83
CA VAL A 122 -1.68 8.81 8.13
C VAL A 122 -1.02 7.77 9.03
N VAL A 123 0.01 7.11 8.52
CA VAL A 123 0.83 6.20 9.34
C VAL A 123 1.70 7.05 10.27
N LYS A 124 1.63 6.75 11.56
CA LYS A 124 2.37 7.47 12.60
C LYS A 124 3.64 6.74 13.01
N GLU A 125 3.62 5.41 12.94
CA GLU A 125 4.71 4.57 13.42
C GLU A 125 4.61 3.16 12.84
N TRP A 126 5.77 2.53 12.59
CA TRP A 126 5.89 1.10 12.32
C TRP A 126 6.17 0.35 13.63
N VAL A 127 5.51 -0.80 13.82
CA VAL A 127 5.75 -1.69 14.95
C VAL A 127 6.12 -3.07 14.43
N HIS A 128 7.13 -3.67 15.07
CA HIS A 128 7.59 -5.01 14.76
C HIS A 128 6.75 -6.01 15.53
N ASN A 129 5.99 -6.81 14.78
CA ASN A 129 5.21 -7.91 15.32
C ASN A 129 6.04 -9.20 15.32
N PRO A 130 5.79 -10.12 16.28
CA PRO A 130 6.27 -11.49 16.19
C PRO A 130 5.73 -12.14 14.91
N HIS A 131 6.62 -12.69 14.11
CA HIS A 131 6.26 -13.45 12.91
C HIS A 131 7.33 -14.47 12.58
N THR A 132 6.94 -15.48 11.83
CA THR A 132 7.86 -16.38 11.14
C THR A 132 7.90 -15.99 9.67
N ALA A 133 9.06 -16.11 9.04
CA ALA A 133 9.21 -15.79 7.63
C ALA A 133 10.13 -16.76 6.92
N GLY A 134 9.80 -17.00 5.65
CA GLY A 134 10.56 -17.77 4.69
C GLY A 134 10.63 -17.05 3.35
N VAL A 135 11.05 -17.78 2.32
CA VAL A 135 11.27 -17.22 0.97
C VAL A 135 9.95 -16.81 0.29
N VAL A 136 8.84 -17.44 0.67
CA VAL A 136 7.52 -17.32 -0.01
C VAL A 136 6.34 -17.30 0.98
N HIS A 137 6.63 -17.08 2.26
CA HIS A 137 5.61 -16.92 3.29
C HIS A 137 6.16 -16.05 4.40
N ALA A 138 5.31 -15.23 4.99
CA ALA A 138 5.51 -14.70 6.31
C ALA A 138 4.18 -14.80 7.05
N ASP A 139 4.21 -15.40 8.23
CA ASP A 139 3.02 -15.71 9.02
C ASP A 139 3.13 -15.06 10.40
N LEU A 140 2.06 -14.40 10.82
CA LEU A 140 1.91 -13.93 12.20
C LEU A 140 1.93 -15.13 13.14
N ASP A 141 2.72 -15.02 14.20
CA ASP A 141 2.69 -15.99 15.29
C ASP A 141 1.42 -15.75 16.13
N GLN A 142 0.36 -16.48 15.81
CA GLN A 142 -0.96 -16.34 16.44
C GLN A 142 -0.96 -16.68 17.93
N ASP A 143 0.00 -17.50 18.39
CA ASP A 143 0.09 -17.91 19.80
C ASP A 143 0.70 -16.79 20.66
N THR A 144 1.56 -15.94 20.07
CA THR A 144 2.22 -14.82 20.75
C THR A 144 1.59 -13.46 20.44
N PHE A 145 0.75 -13.37 19.41
CA PHE A 145 0.12 -12.13 18.99
C PHE A 145 -0.71 -11.44 20.09
N PRO A 146 -1.55 -12.13 20.89
CA PRO A 146 -2.30 -11.49 21.96
C PRO A 146 -1.39 -10.85 23.03
N GLN A 147 -0.34 -11.55 23.46
CA GLN A 147 0.59 -11.02 24.47
C GLN A 147 1.38 -9.83 23.91
N TRP A 148 1.69 -9.83 22.61
CA TRP A 148 2.31 -8.70 21.95
C TRP A 148 1.39 -7.47 21.91
N LEU A 149 0.09 -7.63 21.68
CA LEU A 149 -0.88 -6.53 21.78
C LEU A 149 -0.93 -5.97 23.21
N ASP A 150 -0.95 -6.83 24.23
CA ASP A 150 -0.91 -6.41 25.63
C ASP A 150 0.36 -5.59 25.95
N MET A 151 1.52 -5.98 25.39
CA MET A 151 2.77 -5.24 25.54
C MET A 151 2.68 -3.85 24.92
N LEU A 152 2.13 -3.72 23.71
CA LEU A 152 1.95 -2.42 23.05
C LEU A 152 1.03 -1.50 23.88
N GLU A 153 -0.05 -2.03 24.45
CA GLU A 153 -0.92 -1.25 25.35
C GLU A 153 -0.18 -0.80 26.61
N GLN A 154 0.65 -1.67 27.21
CA GLN A 154 1.48 -1.33 28.38
C GLN A 154 2.52 -0.25 28.07
N GLU A 155 3.02 -0.20 26.83
CA GLU A 155 3.88 0.87 26.32
C GLU A 155 3.13 2.17 26.01
N GLY A 156 1.80 2.19 26.20
CA GLY A 156 0.94 3.35 25.99
C GLY A 156 0.53 3.55 24.53
N LYS A 157 0.67 2.53 23.67
CA LYS A 157 0.18 2.57 22.29
C LYS A 157 -1.33 2.32 22.27
N ASP A 158 -2.04 3.00 21.37
CA ASP A 158 -3.46 2.71 21.11
C ASP A 158 -3.59 1.63 20.04
N ILE A 159 -3.78 0.38 20.46
CA ILE A 159 -3.88 -0.78 19.54
C ILE A 159 -5.07 -0.69 18.57
N ARG A 160 -6.05 0.19 18.81
CA ARG A 160 -7.14 0.44 17.86
C ARG A 160 -6.67 1.17 16.61
N LEU A 161 -5.52 1.85 16.70
CA LEU A 161 -4.87 2.48 15.56
C LEU A 161 -4.00 1.50 14.78
N LEU A 162 -3.77 0.28 15.28
CA LEU A 162 -3.04 -0.76 14.56
C LEU A 162 -3.91 -1.23 13.38
N ARG A 163 -3.68 -0.59 12.22
CA ARG A 163 -4.58 -0.62 11.06
C ARG A 163 -3.84 -0.59 9.72
N VAL A 164 -2.52 -0.77 9.75
CA VAL A 164 -1.74 -1.14 8.58
C VAL A 164 -1.00 -2.43 8.87
N GLN A 165 -0.97 -3.33 7.91
CA GLN A 165 0.01 -4.40 7.81
C GLN A 165 0.88 -4.18 6.59
N VAL A 166 2.12 -4.63 6.68
CA VAL A 166 3.09 -4.64 5.59
C VAL A 166 3.62 -6.04 5.50
N HIS A 167 3.70 -6.58 4.28
CA HIS A 167 4.55 -7.74 4.02
C HIS A 167 5.41 -7.53 2.78
N SER A 168 6.48 -8.31 2.68
CA SER A 168 7.35 -8.29 1.52
C SER A 168 7.30 -9.59 0.74
N HIS A 169 7.43 -9.46 -0.58
CA HIS A 169 7.64 -10.56 -1.51
C HIS A 169 9.13 -10.83 -1.79
N GLY A 170 10.04 -10.19 -1.04
CA GLY A 170 11.48 -10.33 -1.21
C GLY A 170 11.93 -10.00 -2.63
N MET A 171 12.25 -11.04 -3.41
CA MET A 171 12.71 -10.95 -4.80
C MET A 171 11.59 -11.05 -5.86
N LEU A 172 10.36 -11.41 -5.46
CA LEU A 172 9.21 -11.52 -6.37
C LEU A 172 8.55 -10.15 -6.59
N ASP A 173 7.76 -10.03 -7.64
CA ASP A 173 6.95 -8.82 -7.89
C ASP A 173 5.95 -8.59 -6.76
N ALA A 174 5.65 -7.32 -6.48
CA ALA A 174 4.65 -6.96 -5.47
C ALA A 174 3.24 -7.19 -6.02
N TYR A 175 2.46 -8.05 -5.38
CA TYR A 175 1.04 -8.32 -5.68
C TYR A 175 0.36 -8.86 -4.43
N PHE A 176 -0.98 -8.88 -4.38
CA PHE A 176 -1.70 -9.54 -3.29
C PHE A 176 -2.09 -10.96 -3.72
N SER A 177 -1.45 -11.97 -3.13
CA SER A 177 -1.75 -13.37 -3.38
C SER A 177 -3.12 -13.77 -2.82
N SER A 178 -3.66 -14.91 -3.25
CA SER A 178 -4.89 -15.45 -2.65
C SER A 178 -4.71 -15.81 -1.17
N VAL A 179 -3.49 -16.19 -0.77
CA VAL A 179 -3.15 -16.48 0.63
C VAL A 179 -3.14 -15.17 1.42
N ASP A 180 -2.52 -14.11 0.88
CA ASP A 180 -2.49 -12.79 1.52
C ASP A 180 -3.93 -12.31 1.74
N ILE A 181 -4.80 -12.45 0.75
CA ILE A 181 -6.21 -12.05 0.85
C ILE A 181 -6.92 -12.82 1.97
N ALA A 182 -6.71 -14.13 2.08
CA ALA A 182 -7.28 -14.93 3.17
C ALA A 182 -6.75 -14.48 4.53
N THR A 183 -5.43 -14.31 4.67
CA THR A 183 -4.80 -13.83 5.92
C THR A 183 -5.31 -12.44 6.30
N ILE A 184 -5.45 -11.52 5.34
CA ILE A 184 -6.00 -10.18 5.54
C ILE A 184 -7.42 -10.26 6.10
N LEU A 185 -8.25 -11.20 5.64
CA LEU A 185 -9.64 -11.36 6.08
C LEU A 185 -9.76 -12.04 7.44
N ASP A 186 -8.91 -13.03 7.71
CA ASP A 186 -9.07 -13.93 8.85
C ASP A 186 -8.21 -13.54 10.07
N ALA A 187 -7.04 -12.92 9.86
CA ALA A 187 -6.06 -12.70 10.92
C ALA A 187 -6.39 -11.52 11.84
N TYR A 188 -7.30 -10.62 11.44
CA TYR A 188 -7.54 -9.38 12.16
C TYR A 188 -9.02 -9.19 12.49
N ALA A 189 -9.34 -9.17 13.78
CA ALA A 189 -10.68 -8.84 14.28
C ALA A 189 -10.95 -7.31 14.22
N CYS A 190 -10.95 -6.73 13.01
CA CYS A 190 -11.16 -5.31 12.77
C CYS A 190 -12.18 -5.05 11.66
N ASP A 191 -12.66 -3.81 11.57
CA ASP A 191 -13.65 -3.37 10.59
C ASP A 191 -13.04 -2.93 9.24
N TRP A 192 -11.75 -2.61 9.24
CA TRP A 192 -10.95 -2.28 8.07
C TRP A 192 -9.46 -2.43 8.37
N MET A 193 -8.68 -2.64 7.32
CA MET A 193 -7.22 -2.75 7.37
C MET A 193 -6.62 -2.15 6.09
N ILE A 194 -5.46 -1.53 6.20
CA ILE A 194 -4.64 -1.19 5.03
C ILE A 194 -3.54 -2.22 4.91
N SER A 195 -3.38 -2.78 3.72
CA SER A 195 -2.35 -3.77 3.43
C SER A 195 -1.35 -3.16 2.45
N ILE A 196 -0.07 -3.24 2.79
CA ILE A 196 1.03 -2.81 1.92
C ILE A 196 1.84 -4.05 1.54
N VAL A 197 2.02 -4.28 0.25
CA VAL A 197 2.95 -5.29 -0.26
C VAL A 197 4.07 -4.60 -1.02
N GLY A 198 5.30 -5.03 -0.80
CA GLY A 198 6.42 -4.52 -1.57
C GLY A 198 7.56 -5.49 -1.75
N ASN A 199 8.53 -5.11 -2.56
CA ASN A 199 9.66 -5.95 -2.88
C ASN A 199 10.98 -5.17 -2.92
N ARG A 200 12.08 -5.90 -3.08
CA ARG A 200 13.43 -5.35 -3.12
C ARG A 200 13.70 -4.45 -4.32
N ALA A 201 12.92 -4.60 -5.41
CA ALA A 201 12.99 -3.73 -6.58
C ALA A 201 12.34 -2.35 -6.33
N GLY A 202 11.74 -2.13 -5.15
CA GLY A 202 11.06 -0.88 -4.81
C GLY A 202 9.64 -0.79 -5.37
N MET A 203 9.08 -1.90 -5.85
CA MET A 203 7.66 -1.96 -6.19
C MET A 203 6.88 -2.02 -4.87
N ILE A 204 5.96 -1.09 -4.68
CA ILE A 204 5.14 -1.00 -3.46
C ILE A 204 3.71 -0.76 -3.90
N LEU A 205 2.79 -1.57 -3.38
CA LEU A 205 1.35 -1.43 -3.56
C LEU A 205 0.68 -1.28 -2.21
N ALA A 206 -0.35 -0.45 -2.14
CA ALA A 206 -1.21 -0.33 -0.97
C ALA A 206 -2.67 -0.56 -1.35
N ARG A 207 -3.43 -1.13 -0.41
CA ARG A 207 -4.86 -1.41 -0.56
C ARG A 207 -5.56 -1.16 0.77
N LEU A 208 -6.73 -0.55 0.72
CA LEU A 208 -7.67 -0.45 1.83
C LEU A 208 -8.68 -1.57 1.68
N ASP A 209 -8.78 -2.43 2.69
CA ASP A 209 -9.81 -3.44 2.82
C ASP A 209 -10.79 -2.99 3.91
N VAL A 210 -12.07 -2.94 3.58
CA VAL A 210 -13.17 -2.69 4.52
C VAL A 210 -14.01 -3.95 4.57
N TYR A 211 -14.31 -4.46 5.76
CA TYR A 211 -14.99 -5.75 5.93
C TYR A 211 -16.48 -5.60 6.23
N GLU A 212 -16.89 -4.47 6.82
CA GLU A 212 -18.28 -4.18 7.16
C GLU A 212 -18.74 -2.79 6.69
N PRO A 213 -20.03 -2.61 6.35
CA PRO A 213 -21.09 -3.63 6.28
C PRO A 213 -21.05 -4.44 4.98
N VAL A 214 -20.30 -3.96 3.98
CA VAL A 214 -20.11 -4.62 2.68
C VAL A 214 -18.60 -4.71 2.43
N PRO A 215 -18.06 -5.93 2.29
CA PRO A 215 -16.65 -6.12 1.98
C PRO A 215 -16.24 -5.39 0.69
N LEU A 216 -15.21 -4.55 0.77
CA LEU A 216 -14.68 -3.79 -0.36
C LEU A 216 -13.17 -3.63 -0.24
N SER A 217 -12.48 -3.82 -1.36
CA SER A 217 -11.04 -3.59 -1.49
C SER A 217 -10.79 -2.43 -2.47
N ILE A 218 -9.99 -1.44 -2.05
CA ILE A 218 -9.71 -0.23 -2.82
C ILE A 218 -8.19 -0.02 -2.89
N SER A 219 -7.61 0.06 -4.09
CA SER A 219 -6.20 0.45 -4.25
C SER A 219 -5.97 1.85 -3.69
N LEU A 220 -4.93 2.03 -2.88
CA LEU A 220 -4.58 3.31 -2.28
C LEU A 220 -3.32 3.89 -2.94
N PRO A 221 -3.34 5.17 -3.36
CA PRO A 221 -2.10 5.87 -3.63
C PRO A 221 -1.33 6.08 -2.31
N ILE A 222 -0.02 5.85 -2.36
CA ILE A 222 0.90 6.16 -1.28
C ILE A 222 1.48 7.54 -1.53
N ILE A 223 1.19 8.50 -0.64
CA ILE A 223 1.72 9.85 -0.70
C ILE A 223 2.79 10.00 0.37
N VAL A 224 3.99 10.39 -0.05
CA VAL A 224 5.10 10.66 0.85
C VAL A 224 5.13 12.15 1.16
N GLU A 225 4.77 12.51 2.38
CA GLU A 225 4.92 13.87 2.87
C GLU A 225 6.34 14.04 3.41
N SER A 226 7.20 14.64 2.58
CA SER A 226 8.42 15.25 3.10
C SER A 226 8.04 16.56 3.75
N PRO A 227 8.46 16.84 5.00
CA PRO A 227 8.42 18.21 5.46
C PRO A 227 9.30 19.04 4.51
N GLN A 228 9.05 20.34 4.40
CA GLN A 228 9.85 21.25 3.57
C GLN A 228 11.28 21.46 4.10
N PHE A 229 11.84 20.48 4.83
CA PHE A 229 13.15 20.56 5.45
C PHE A 229 14.26 20.29 4.43
N VAL A 230 15.26 21.17 4.48
CA VAL A 230 16.60 20.91 3.95
C VAL A 230 17.28 19.97 4.95
N TYR A 231 17.53 18.72 4.58
CA TYR A 231 18.24 17.77 5.45
C TYR A 231 19.61 18.32 5.85
N SER A 232 19.91 18.21 7.15
CA SER A 232 21.25 18.46 7.67
C SER A 232 22.24 17.42 7.13
N ASP A 233 23.52 17.77 7.04
CA ASP A 233 24.55 16.81 6.58
C ASP A 233 24.77 15.66 7.58
N GLU A 234 24.44 15.87 8.85
CA GLU A 234 24.50 14.84 9.90
C GLU A 234 23.45 13.74 9.69
N GLU A 235 22.21 14.11 9.35
CA GLU A 235 21.16 13.15 9.01
C GLU A 235 21.52 12.36 7.75
N LYS A 236 22.05 13.02 6.72
CA LYS A 236 22.53 12.34 5.49
C LYS A 236 23.57 11.28 5.83
N ASN A 237 24.56 11.62 6.66
CA ASN A 237 25.60 10.69 7.10
C ASN A 237 25.04 9.51 7.90
N THR A 238 24.09 9.76 8.80
CA THR A 238 23.45 8.72 9.61
C THR A 238 22.73 7.69 8.73
N TRP A 239 21.98 8.17 7.73
CA TRP A 239 21.30 7.29 6.77
C TRP A 239 22.29 6.51 5.90
N GLN A 240 23.38 7.13 5.49
CA GLN A 240 24.42 6.47 4.72
C GLN A 240 25.11 5.35 5.53
N GLN A 241 25.33 5.56 6.83
CA GLN A 241 25.84 4.52 7.74
C GLN A 241 24.85 3.36 7.91
N LYS A 242 23.56 3.64 8.12
CA LYS A 242 22.52 2.60 8.19
C LYS A 242 22.49 1.75 6.92
N ARG A 243 22.52 2.41 5.75
CA ARG A 243 22.59 1.74 4.44
C ARG A 243 23.84 0.87 4.29
N ASN A 244 25.01 1.38 4.67
CA ASN A 244 26.27 0.64 4.60
C ASN A 244 26.26 -0.58 5.55
N ARG A 245 25.67 -0.44 6.74
CA ARG A 245 25.52 -1.54 7.69
C ARG A 245 24.63 -2.65 7.12
N ALA A 246 23.50 -2.30 6.50
CA ALA A 246 22.62 -3.27 5.86
C ALA A 246 23.30 -4.02 4.71
N ASN A 247 24.00 -3.30 3.84
CA ASN A 247 24.78 -3.91 2.76
C ASN A 247 25.85 -4.88 3.29
N LYS A 248 26.48 -4.56 4.44
CA LYS A 248 27.44 -5.46 5.08
C LYS A 248 26.79 -6.73 5.60
N PHE A 249 25.61 -6.65 6.23
CA PHE A 249 24.86 -7.84 6.67
C PHE A 249 24.42 -8.73 5.50
N LEU A 250 24.00 -8.13 4.39
CA LEU A 250 23.62 -8.86 3.18
C LEU A 250 24.79 -9.62 2.54
N THR A 251 26.00 -9.07 2.63
CA THR A 251 27.20 -9.70 2.05
C THR A 251 27.67 -10.90 2.88
N ILE A 252 27.46 -10.86 4.20
CA ILE A 252 27.86 -11.95 5.11
C ILE A 252 26.92 -13.16 4.95
N ASN A 253 25.62 -12.93 4.78
CA ASN A 253 24.64 -14.02 4.68
C ASN A 253 24.66 -14.78 3.34
N GLN A 254 25.29 -14.25 2.27
CA GLN A 254 25.44 -15.01 1.02
C GLN A 254 26.41 -16.19 1.13
N GLY A 255 27.29 -16.21 2.15
CA GLY A 255 28.18 -17.34 2.42
C GLY A 255 27.51 -18.51 3.13
N ASP A 256 26.50 -18.24 3.97
CA ASP A 256 25.88 -19.23 4.87
C ASP A 256 24.58 -19.86 4.32
N ILE A 257 24.09 -19.39 3.16
CA ILE A 257 22.88 -19.95 2.50
C ILE A 257 23.12 -21.40 2.01
N SER A 258 24.36 -21.90 1.97
CA SER A 258 24.65 -23.30 1.57
C SER A 258 24.17 -24.34 2.60
N ASP A 259 23.90 -23.96 3.84
CA ASP A 259 23.75 -24.92 4.96
C ASP A 259 22.32 -25.04 5.51
N GLY A 260 21.33 -24.37 4.89
CA GLY A 260 19.91 -24.66 5.09
C GLY A 260 19.33 -24.40 6.49
N LYS A 261 19.99 -23.62 7.35
CA LYS A 261 19.48 -23.23 8.67
C LYS A 261 19.50 -21.73 8.86
N PHE A 262 18.34 -21.08 8.68
CA PHE A 262 18.11 -19.71 9.15
C PHE A 262 17.38 -19.77 10.49
N LEU A 263 18.03 -19.29 11.55
CA LEU A 263 17.34 -18.77 12.73
C LEU A 263 17.38 -17.25 12.58
N ALA A 264 16.28 -16.67 12.09
CA ALA A 264 16.10 -15.23 12.14
C ALA A 264 15.72 -14.87 13.59
N THR A 265 16.70 -14.47 14.39
CA THR A 265 16.43 -13.72 15.62
C THR A 265 16.29 -12.26 15.23
N THR A 266 15.06 -11.76 15.22
CA THR A 266 14.74 -10.33 15.23
C THR A 266 15.12 -9.70 16.57
#